data_AF-A0A2G6FIW7-F1
#
_entry.id   AF-A0A2G6FIW7-F1
#
_cell.length_a   1.000
_cell.length_b   1.000
_cell.length_c   1.000
_cell.angle_alpha   90.00
_cell.angle_beta   90.00
_cell.angle_gamma   90.00
#
_symmetry.space_group_name_H-M   'P 1'
#
loop_
_entity.id
_entity.type
_entity.pdbx_description
1 polymer ?
#
loop_
_entity_poly.entity_id
_entity_poly.type
_entity_poly.pdbx_seq_one_letter_code
_entity_poly.pdbx_strand_id
1 'polypeptide(L)' 'MNETITEIRFDIPRISCGHCTGAIERELTDMEGVVSVAGDIAGKFVTVRFQPPATKDGLLALLTEIGYPAA' A
#
# COMPACT_ATOMS: atom_id res chain seq x y z
N MET A 1 -19.60 8.79 -15.20
CA MET A 1 -18.26 9.33 -14.90
C MET A 1 -17.57 8.23 -14.12
N ASN A 2 -16.66 7.50 -14.76
CA ASN A 2 -16.17 6.21 -14.27
C ASN A 2 -14.88 6.42 -13.47
N GLU A 3 -14.99 6.43 -12.14
CA GLU A 3 -13.83 6.26 -11.27
C GLU A 3 -13.27 4.85 -11.45
N THR A 4 -12.17 4.73 -12.19
CA THR A 4 -11.48 3.46 -12.40
C THR A 4 -10.53 3.24 -11.23
N ILE A 5 -11.06 2.67 -10.15
CA ILE A 5 -10.25 2.26 -9.00
C ILE A 5 -9.44 1.03 -9.41
N THR A 6 -8.12 1.11 -9.25
CA THR A 6 -7.18 0.01 -9.48
C THR A 6 -6.83 -0.61 -8.14
N GLU A 7 -6.98 -1.93 -8.04
CA GLU A 7 -6.52 -2.70 -6.90
C GLU A 7 -5.23 -3.43 -7.26
N ILE A 8 -4.22 -3.30 -6.41
CA ILE A 8 -2.97 -4.05 -6.53
C ILE A 8 -2.63 -4.74 -5.21
N ARG A 9 -2.10 -5.95 -5.32
CA ARG A 9 -1.54 -6.68 -4.18
C ARG A 9 -0.01 -6.58 -4.21
N PHE A 10 0.55 -6.19 -3.09
CA PHE A 10 1.98 -6.13 -2.83
C PHE A 10 2.36 -7.20 -1.82
N ASP A 11 3.41 -7.95 -2.09
CA ASP A 11 3.91 -8.94 -1.13
C ASP A 11 4.97 -8.26 -0.25
N ILE A 12 4.79 -8.29 1.07
CA ILE A 12 5.74 -7.68 2.02
C ILE A 12 6.40 -8.79 2.82
N PRO A 13 7.51 -9.37 2.31
CA PRO A 13 8.20 -10.47 2.98
C PRO A 13 8.76 -10.04 4.35
N ARG A 14 8.95 -8.73 4.56
CA ARG A 14 9.44 -8.16 5.82
C ARG A 14 8.36 -7.92 6.87
N ILE A 15 7.09 -8.29 6.63
CA ILE A 15 6.08 -8.33 7.69
C ILE A 15 6.47 -9.42 8.69
N SER A 16 7.21 -9.02 9.72
CA SER A 16 7.59 -9.86 10.87
C SER A 16 7.20 -9.23 12.20
N CYS A 17 6.66 -8.00 12.20
CA CYS A 17 6.20 -7.32 13.41
C CYS A 17 4.91 -6.56 13.12
N GLY A 18 3.82 -6.88 13.83
CA GLY A 18 2.48 -6.31 13.59
C GLY A 18 2.35 -4.81 13.82
N HIS A 19 3.38 -4.15 14.39
CA HIS A 19 3.42 -2.69 14.54
C HIS A 19 3.67 -1.95 13.20
N CYS A 20 4.18 -2.63 12.18
CA CYS A 20 4.61 -2.00 10.94
C CYS A 20 3.43 -1.66 10.01
N THR A 21 2.40 -2.50 9.98
CA THR A 21 1.30 -2.43 9.00
C THR A 21 0.45 -1.17 9.16
N GLY A 22 0.11 -0.81 10.40
CA GLY A 22 -0.73 0.36 10.66
C GLY A 22 -0.06 1.69 10.29
N ALA A 23 1.27 1.77 10.34
CA ALA A 23 2.01 2.94 9.85
C ALA A 23 1.92 3.01 8.32
N ILE A 24 2.19 1.90 7.63
CA ILE A 24 2.08 1.80 6.16
C ILE A 24 0.68 2.20 5.68
N GLU A 25 -0.37 1.67 6.32
CA GLU A 25 -1.75 1.97 5.96
C GLU A 25 -2.08 3.46 6.08
N ARG A 26 -1.57 4.13 7.12
CA ARG A 26 -1.76 5.56 7.30
C ARG A 26 -1.02 6.38 6.24
N GLU A 27 0.27 6.10 6.02
CA GLU A 27 1.07 6.84 5.05
C GLU A 27 0.55 6.66 3.62
N LEU A 28 0.17 5.43 3.25
CA LEU A 28 -0.43 5.16 1.95
C LEU A 28 -1.81 5.81 1.80
N THR A 29 -2.64 5.81 2.84
CA THR A 29 -3.97 6.46 2.79
C THR A 29 -3.87 7.98 2.70
N ASP A 30 -2.80 8.58 3.22
CA ASP A 30 -2.52 10.01 3.09
C ASP A 30 -2.13 10.42 1.66
N MET A 31 -1.66 9.46 0.85
CA MET A 31 -1.26 9.71 -0.53
C MET A 31 -2.47 10.08 -1.42
N GLU A 32 -2.30 11.17 -2.18
CA GLU A 32 -3.33 11.65 -3.11
C GLU A 32 -3.63 10.62 -4.21
N GLY A 33 -4.88 10.17 -4.28
CA GLY A 33 -5.33 9.13 -5.20
C GLY A 33 -5.41 7.73 -4.57
N VAL A 34 -4.97 7.53 -3.33
CA VAL A 34 -5.24 6.28 -2.62
C VAL A 34 -6.67 6.32 -2.07
N VAL A 35 -7.39 5.22 -2.31
CA VAL A 35 -8.80 5.06 -1.93
C VAL A 35 -8.90 4.22 -0.65
N SER A 36 -8.14 3.12 -0.58
CA SER A 36 -8.13 2.25 0.58
C SER A 36 -6.88 1.39 0.59
N VAL A 37 -6.43 1.05 1.79
CA VAL A 37 -5.29 0.15 2.03
C VAL A 37 -5.78 -0.93 2.98
N ALA A 38 -5.44 -2.17 2.70
CA ALA A 38 -5.75 -3.31 3.54
C ALA A 38 -4.50 -4.19 3.70
N GLY A 39 -3.86 -4.12 4.86
CA GLY A 39 -2.71 -4.97 5.17
C GLY A 39 -3.10 -6.32 5.78
N ASP A 40 -2.66 -7.42 5.18
CA ASP A 40 -2.88 -8.77 5.71
C ASP A 40 -1.56 -9.38 6.23
N ILE A 41 -1.42 -9.40 7.56
CA ILE A 41 -0.25 -9.97 8.24
C ILE A 41 -0.25 -11.51 8.15
N ALA A 42 -1.44 -12.13 8.15
CA ALA A 42 -1.57 -13.58 8.09
C ALA A 42 -1.15 -14.13 6.72
N GLY A 43 -1.51 -13.40 5.66
CA GLY A 43 -1.18 -13.67 4.28
C GLY A 43 0.17 -13.10 3.82
N LYS A 44 0.78 -12.20 4.60
CA LYS A 44 2.04 -11.48 4.29
C LYS A 44 1.95 -10.60 3.04
N PHE A 45 0.77 -10.09 2.75
CA PHE A 45 0.53 -9.22 1.60
C PHE A 45 -0.29 -8.00 2.00
N VAL A 46 -0.21 -6.94 1.21
CA VAL A 46 -1.00 -5.72 1.38
C VAL A 46 -1.75 -5.45 0.09
N THR A 47 -3.05 -5.21 0.19
CA THR A 47 -3.90 -4.82 -0.93
C THR A 47 -4.11 -3.32 -0.89
N VAL A 48 -3.77 -2.64 -1.98
CA VAL A 48 -3.93 -1.19 -2.10
C VAL A 48 -4.86 -0.86 -3.25
N ARG A 49 -5.88 -0.06 -2.96
CA ARG A 49 -6.82 0.49 -3.92
C ARG A 49 -6.48 1.94 -4.15
N PHE A 50 -6.14 2.27 -5.38
CA PHE A 50 -5.74 3.62 -5.77
C PHE A 50 -6.32 3.98 -7.13
N GLN A 51 -6.35 5.26 -7.43
CA GLN A 51 -6.83 5.83 -8.68
C GLN A 51 -5.85 6.92 -9.15
N PRO A 52 -5.83 7.27 -10.44
CA PRO A 52 -5.05 8.39 -10.94
C PRO A 52 -5.36 9.65 -10.12
N PRO A 53 -4.35 10.39 -9.63
CA PRO A 53 -2.94 10.39 -10.05
C PRO A 53 -2.00 9.39 -9.36
N ALA A 54 -2.47 8.61 -8.37
CA ALA A 54 -1.63 7.60 -7.71
C ALA A 54 -1.25 6.47 -8.69
N THR A 55 -0.03 5.95 -8.54
CA THR A 55 0.50 4.86 -9.37
C THR A 55 1.27 3.86 -8.54
N LYS A 56 1.35 2.61 -9.03
CA LYS A 56 2.13 1.53 -8.41
C LYS A 56 3.54 1.99 -7.99
N ASP A 57 4.20 2.76 -8.84
CA ASP A 57 5.55 3.25 -8.60
C ASP A 57 5.61 4.22 -7.42
N GLY A 58 4.67 5.18 -7.32
CA GLY A 58 4.56 6.07 -6.18
C GLY A 58 4.28 5.33 -4.86
N LEU A 59 3.43 4.30 -4.90
CA LEU A 59 3.18 3.41 -3.78
C LEU A 59 4.45 2.66 -3.34
N LEU A 60 5.20 2.09 -4.29
CA LEU A 60 6.48 1.42 -4.01
C LEU A 60 7.56 2.37 -3.48
N ALA A 61 7.61 3.59 -4.02
CA ALA A 61 8.53 4.63 -3.57
C ALA A 61 8.25 5.02 -2.13
N LEU A 62 6.99 5.31 -1.79
CA LEU A 62 6.58 5.62 -0.42
C LEU A 62 6.90 4.44 0.52
N LEU A 63 6.51 3.22 0.15
CA LEU A 63 6.81 2.00 0.88
C LEU A 63 8.31 1.83 1.14
N THR A 64 9.16 2.14 0.16
CA THR A 64 10.63 2.10 0.31
C THR A 64 11.14 3.21 1.22
N GLU A 65 10.59 4.42 1.12
CA GLU A 65 10.94 5.59 1.95
C GLU A 65 10.65 5.34 3.43
N ILE A 66 9.49 4.76 3.74
CA ILE A 66 9.12 4.35 5.11
C ILE A 66 9.82 3.06 5.56
N GLY A 67 10.66 2.48 4.70
CA GLY A 67 11.51 1.34 5.01
C GLY A 67 10.83 -0.04 4.86
N TYR A 68 9.69 -0.15 4.20
CA TYR A 68 8.97 -1.40 3.93
C TYR A 68 8.90 -1.72 2.44
N PRO A 69 10.01 -2.13 1.80
CA PRO A 69 10.00 -2.45 0.38
C PRO A 69 9.02 -3.61 0.12
N ALA A 70 8.01 -3.32 -0.70
CA ALA A 70 7.10 -4.30 -1.27
C ALA A 70 7.64 -4.84 -2.59
N ALA A 71 7.33 -6.11 -2.87
CA ALA A 71 7.62 -6.76 -4.15
C ALA A 71 6.33 -7.08 -4.91
#